data_AF-A0A256ZU44-F1
#
_entry.id   AF-A0A256ZU44-F1
#
_cell.length_a   1.000
_cell.length_b   1.000
_cell.length_c   1.000
_cell.angle_alpha   90.00
_cell.angle_beta   90.00
_cell.angle_gamma   90.00
#
_symmetry.space_group_name_H-M   'P 1'
#
loop_
_entity.id
_entity.type
_entity.pdbx_description
1 polymer ?
#
loop_
_entity_poly.entity_id
_entity_poly.type
_entity_poly.pdbx_seq_one_letter_code
_entity_poly.pdbx_strand_id
1 'polypeptide(L)' 'KIIEIPEEIFTSLRDIEEIPDTEKYRKFLFIIVRTPQKNPDSSEFEYSTIPLGIIISKNHLITICFYENDIIDRKIHEK' A
#
# COMPACT_ATOMS: atom_id res chain seq x y z
N LYS A 1 -6.33 -15.27 15.28
CA LYS A 1 -6.87 -15.97 14.09
C LYS A 1 -6.22 -15.33 12.87
N ILE A 2 -5.53 -16.09 12.03
CA ILE A 2 -4.79 -15.56 10.88
C ILE A 2 -5.80 -15.18 9.78
N ILE A 3 -5.61 -14.02 9.15
CA ILE A 3 -6.37 -13.62 7.96
C ILE A 3 -5.71 -14.33 6.77
N GLU A 4 -6.47 -15.13 6.05
CA GLU A 4 -6.03 -15.74 4.79
C GLU A 4 -6.13 -14.69 3.70
N ILE A 5 -4.98 -14.26 3.17
CA ILE A 5 -4.88 -13.27 2.10
C ILE A 5 -4.61 -14.03 0.79
N PRO A 6 -5.48 -13.90 -0.23
CA PRO A 6 -5.26 -14.49 -1.55
C PRO A 6 -3.95 -14.06 -2.20
N GLU A 7 -3.33 -14.94 -2.98
CA GLU A 7 -2.06 -14.65 -3.66
C GLU A 7 -2.19 -13.53 -4.70
N GLU A 8 -3.35 -13.43 -5.35
CA GLU A 8 -3.67 -12.39 -6.34
C GLU A 8 -3.47 -10.96 -5.82
N ILE A 9 -3.73 -10.72 -4.52
CA ILE A 9 -3.48 -9.43 -3.88
C ILE A 9 -1.99 -9.09 -3.90
N PHE A 10 -1.11 -10.06 -3.65
CA PHE A 10 0.33 -9.83 -3.71
C PHE A 10 0.81 -9.65 -5.15
N THR A 11 0.19 -10.33 -6.12
CA THR A 11 0.50 -10.16 -7.54
C THR A 11 0.12 -8.76 -8.01
N SER A 12 -1.08 -8.30 -7.68
CA SER A 12 -1.57 -6.95 -8.00
C SER A 12 -0.69 -5.87 -7.37
N LEU A 13 -0.31 -6.02 -6.10
CA LEU A 13 0.58 -5.07 -5.41
C LEU A 13 2.03 -5.04 -5.91
N ARG A 14 2.47 -6.06 -6.67
CA ARG A 14 3.78 -6.05 -7.33
C ARG A 14 3.73 -5.38 -8.69
N ASP A 15 2.56 -5.20 -9.27
CA ASP A 15 2.41 -4.51 -10.54
C ASP A 15 2.43 -3.00 -10.32
N ILE A 16 3.48 -2.35 -10.80
CA ILE A 16 3.67 -0.90 -10.69
C ILE A 16 2.63 -0.11 -11.49
N GLU A 17 2.00 -0.73 -12.50
CA GLU A 17 0.97 -0.11 -13.34
C GLU A 17 -0.45 -0.38 -12.83
N GLU A 18 -0.60 -1.11 -11.72
CA GLU A 18 -1.90 -1.40 -11.14
C GLU A 18 -2.63 -0.10 -10.74
N ILE A 19 -3.93 -0.06 -11.05
CA ILE A 19 -4.74 1.12 -10.79
C ILE A 19 -5.36 1.06 -9.39
N PRO A 20 -5.65 2.20 -8.74
CA PRO A 20 -6.37 2.20 -7.48
C PRO A 20 -7.75 1.53 -7.63
N ASP A 21 -8.05 0.60 -6.73
CA ASP A 21 -9.30 -0.13 -6.72
C ASP A 21 -9.68 -0.57 -5.29
N THR A 22 -10.91 -1.03 -5.12
CA THR A 22 -11.43 -1.55 -3.86
C THR A 22 -12.22 -2.84 -4.08
N GLU A 23 -11.74 -3.91 -3.46
CA GLU A 23 -12.31 -5.24 -3.57
C GLU A 23 -12.85 -5.72 -2.22
N LYS A 24 -14.14 -6.13 -2.21
CA LYS A 24 -14.79 -6.64 -1.02
C LYS A 24 -14.70 -8.15 -0.94
N TYR A 25 -13.90 -8.64 0.00
CA TYR A 25 -13.85 -10.06 0.35
C TYR A 25 -14.82 -10.37 1.49
N ARG A 26 -15.11 -11.66 1.70
CA ARG A 26 -16.06 -12.10 2.75
C ARG A 26 -15.66 -11.68 4.17
N LYS A 27 -14.36 -11.58 4.46
CA LYS A 27 -13.80 -11.35 5.80
C LYS A 27 -13.13 -9.97 5.96
N PHE A 28 -12.82 -9.29 4.87
CA PHE A 28 -12.07 -8.03 4.88
C PHE A 28 -12.39 -7.22 3.62
N LEU A 29 -12.10 -5.92 3.68
CA LEU A 29 -12.04 -5.02 2.54
C LEU A 29 -10.57 -4.90 2.13
N PHE A 30 -10.28 -5.07 0.85
CA PHE A 30 -8.98 -4.75 0.27
C PHE A 30 -9.12 -3.47 -0.55
N ILE A 31 -8.16 -2.57 -0.37
CA ILE A 31 -8.07 -1.30 -1.09
C ILE A 31 -6.63 -1.22 -1.59
N ILE A 32 -6.44 -0.96 -2.87
CA ILE A 32 -5.16 -0.55 -3.40
C ILE A 32 -5.20 0.94 -3.74
N VAL A 33 -4.21 1.68 -3.24
CA VAL A 33 -4.03 3.10 -3.55
C VAL A 33 -2.61 3.33 -4.08
N ARG A 34 -2.41 4.43 -4.80
CA ARG A 34 -1.07 4.85 -5.23
C ARG A 34 -0.58 5.95 -4.30
N THR A 35 0.59 5.75 -3.70
CA THR A 35 1.24 6.74 -2.82
C THR A 35 2.46 7.33 -3.52
N PRO A 36 2.74 8.63 -3.37
CA PRO A 36 3.93 9.22 -3.96
C PRO A 36 5.19 8.68 -3.29
N GLN A 37 6.24 8.49 -4.09
CA GLN A 37 7.58 8.13 -3.65
C GLN A 37 8.56 9.16 -4.22
N LYS A 38 9.39 9.74 -3.36
CA LYS A 38 10.42 10.68 -3.80
C LYS A 38 11.51 9.92 -4.54
N ASN A 39 11.93 10.44 -5.69
CA ASN A 39 13.11 9.91 -6.37
C ASN A 39 14.37 10.28 -5.57
N PRO A 40 15.16 9.30 -5.06
CA PRO A 40 16.35 9.61 -4.26
C PRO A 40 17.47 10.26 -5.08
N ASP A 41 17.50 10.01 -6.39
CA ASP A 41 18.54 10.46 -7.31
C ASP A 41 18.23 11.80 -8.00
N SER A 42 17.02 12.36 -7.81
CA SER A 42 16.65 13.63 -8.44
C SER A 42 16.74 14.80 -7.46
N SER A 43 17.31 15.92 -7.94
CA SER A 43 17.49 17.15 -7.17
C SER A 43 16.24 18.02 -7.11
N GLU A 44 15.21 17.69 -7.90
CA GLU A 44 13.94 18.42 -7.99
C GLU A 44 12.77 17.60 -7.45
N PHE A 45 11.62 18.24 -7.25
CA PHE A 45 10.38 17.68 -6.69
C PHE A 45 9.72 16.60 -7.58
N GLU A 46 10.49 15.63 -8.06
CA GLU A 46 9.99 14.52 -8.85
C GLU A 46 9.52 13.42 -7.91
N TYR A 47 8.24 13.06 -8.09
CA TYR A 47 7.62 11.96 -7.41
C TYR A 47 7.13 10.97 -8.45
N SER A 48 7.46 9.70 -8.23
CA SER A 48 6.72 8.59 -8.83
C SER A 48 5.61 8.18 -7.88
N THR A 49 4.75 7.25 -8.28
CA THR A 49 3.76 6.66 -7.37
C THR A 49 3.88 5.16 -7.37
N ILE A 50 3.78 4.55 -6.19
CA ILE A 50 3.87 3.11 -5.97
C ILE A 50 2.56 2.57 -5.37
N PRO A 51 2.21 1.30 -5.63
CA PRO A 51 1.03 0.68 -5.04
C PRO A 51 1.20 0.43 -3.53
N LEU A 52 0.17 0.76 -2.76
CA LEU A 52 0.01 0.46 -1.35
C LEU A 52 -1.31 -0.27 -1.15
N GLY A 53 -1.22 -1.50 -0.63
CA GLY A 53 -2.37 -2.30 -0.26
C GLY A 53 -2.80 -2.01 1.17
N ILE A 54 -4.10 -1.85 1.38
CA ILE A 54 -4.73 -1.65 2.68
C ILE A 54 -5.80 -2.73 2.85
N ILE A 55 -5.66 -3.55 3.88
CA ILE A 55 -6.64 -4.56 4.27
C ILE A 55 -7.30 -4.12 5.56
N ILE A 56 -8.61 -3.93 5.52
CA ILE A 56 -9.45 -3.59 6.66
C ILE A 56 -10.30 -4.80 7.02
N SER A 57 -10.08 -5.33 8.22
CA SER A 57 -10.91 -6.38 8.82
C SER A 57 -11.54 -5.88 10.11
N LYS A 58 -12.39 -6.69 10.75
CA LYS A 58 -13.05 -6.33 12.01
C LYS A 58 -12.08 -5.89 13.12
N ASN A 59 -10.86 -6.43 13.14
CA ASN A 59 -9.93 -6.27 14.26
C ASN A 59 -8.53 -5.80 13.85
N HIS A 60 -8.27 -5.65 12.55
CA HIS A 60 -6.94 -5.34 12.04
C HIS A 60 -7.05 -4.37 10.87
N LEU A 61 -6.14 -3.41 10.85
CA LEU A 61 -5.75 -2.61 9.70
C LEU A 61 -4.34 -3.07 9.30
N ILE A 62 -4.18 -3.55 8.08
CA ILE A 62 -2.90 -4.08 7.59
C ILE A 62 -2.53 -3.31 6.33
N THR A 63 -1.31 -2.79 6.27
CA THR A 63 -0.73 -2.19 5.07
C THR A 63 0.32 -3.12 4.47
N ILE A 64 0.35 -3.22 3.14
CA ILE A 64 1.30 -4.05 2.40
C ILE A 64 1.86 -3.22 1.26
N CYS A 65 3.19 -3.07 1.22
CA CYS A 65 3.89 -2.40 0.14
C CYS A 65 5.18 -3.18 -0.17
N PHE A 66 5.53 -3.31 -1.44
CA PHE A 66 6.75 -3.99 -1.89
C PHE A 66 7.96 -3.04 -2.00
N TYR A 67 7.76 -1.77 -1.65
CA TYR A 67 8.76 -0.72 -1.69
C TYR A 67 8.77 0.00 -0.34
N GLU A 68 9.89 0.63 0.01
CA GLU A 68 9.93 1.61 1.12
C GLU A 68 8.94 2.73 0.80
N ASN A 69 8.09 3.08 1.76
CA ASN A 69 6.92 3.91 1.49
C ASN A 69 7.00 5.20 2.30
N ASP A 70 7.32 6.31 1.61
CA ASP A 70 7.55 7.61 2.25
C ASP A 70 6.37 8.10 3.11
N ILE A 71 5.15 7.65 2.79
CA ILE A 71 3.92 8.05 3.50
C ILE A 71 3.75 7.25 4.79
N ILE A 72 4.01 5.94 4.77
CA ILE A 72 3.86 5.06 5.93
C ILE A 72 5.07 5.18 6.87
N ASP A 73 6.28 5.30 6.31
CA ASP A 73 7.53 5.41 7.08
C ASP A 73 7.73 6.79 7.71
N ARG A 74 6.77 7.70 7.52
CA ARG A 74 6.75 8.99 8.20
C ARG A 74 6.69 8.77 9.71
N LYS A 75 7.86 8.89 10.36
CA LYS A 75 7.95 9.00 11.81
C LYS A 75 7.04 10.12 12.27
N ILE A 76 5.99 9.76 13.00
CA ILE A 76 5.20 10.73 13.76
C ILE A 76 6.20 11.36 14.73
N HIS A 77 6.68 12.56 14.42
CA HIS A 77 7.37 13.36 15.42
C HIS A 77 6.31 13.71 16.46
N GLU A 78 6.34 12.98 17.58
CA GLU A 78 5.73 13.45 18.82
C GLU A 78 6.42 14.78 19.14
N LYS A 79 5.66 15.87 19.00
CA LYS A 79 6.06 17.19 19.51
C LYS A 79 5.81 17.25 21.01
#